data_AF-A0A7M7T903-F1
#
_entry.id   AF-A0A7M7T903-F1
#
_cell.length_a   1.000
_cell.length_b   1.000
_cell.length_c   1.000
_cell.angle_alpha   90.00
_cell.angle_beta   90.00
_cell.angle_gamma   90.00
#
_symmetry.space_group_name_H-M   'P 1'
#
loop_
_entity.id
_entity.type
_entity.pdbx_description
1 polymer ?
#
loop_
_entity_poly.entity_id
_entity_poly.type
_entity_poly.pdbx_seq_one_letter_code
_entity_poly.pdbx_strand_id
1 'polypeptide(L)'
;MGKTASRMTRPLKNWNIENRAHKVISKEKPTVAPTYSSTQKQIDLVNQLDPEYKDRSQKKDPGLDDNLRQVFVRTNSTEVQEIDSRSNPNRPLPKEKTLQEGFEFGFYESTVVKDGKVSLRQAMEFINNHKKNPEKYTAEAIAKEFKLDSKLTANILEFYKIFEVRETEKHHNKDVIARVSVSQRSGITVKHPIKPKRVEPKLDEVKKTRVLRQIEDK
;
A
#
# COMPACT_ATOMS: atom_id res chain seq x y z
N MET A 1 -0.51 35.70 5.61
CA MET A 1 -0.06 36.66 4.58
C MET A 1 -0.45 36.29 3.12
N GLY A 2 -1.37 35.36 2.85
CA GLY A 2 -1.65 34.92 1.46
C GLY A 2 -2.64 35.76 0.63
N LYS A 3 -3.38 36.68 1.25
CA LYS A 3 -4.47 37.42 0.57
C LYS A 3 -3.97 38.52 -0.37
N THR A 4 -2.84 39.16 -0.06
CA THR A 4 -2.23 40.23 -0.88
C THR A 4 -1.52 39.64 -2.10
N ALA A 5 -0.73 38.58 -1.91
CA ALA A 5 -0.06 37.85 -3.00
C ALA A 5 -1.05 37.23 -4.00
N SER A 6 -2.17 36.68 -3.51
CA SER A 6 -3.22 36.13 -4.38
C SER A 6 -3.93 37.21 -5.21
N ARG A 7 -4.08 38.44 -4.70
CA ARG A 7 -4.69 39.55 -5.45
C ARG A 7 -3.81 40.04 -6.60
N MET A 8 -2.50 40.03 -6.42
CA MET A 8 -1.56 40.45 -7.47
C MET A 8 -1.43 39.42 -8.62
N THR A 9 -1.58 38.13 -8.33
CA THR A 9 -1.40 37.05 -9.32
C THR A 9 -2.69 36.65 -10.07
N ARG A 10 -3.86 37.07 -9.58
CA ARG A 10 -5.18 36.82 -10.20
C ARG A 10 -5.30 37.25 -11.67
N PRO A 11 -4.90 38.47 -12.09
CA PRO A 11 -5.05 38.87 -13.50
C PRO A 11 -4.18 38.01 -14.44
N LEU A 12 -2.99 37.60 -13.99
CA LEU A 12 -2.12 36.70 -14.75
C LEU A 12 -2.75 35.31 -14.91
N LYS A 13 -3.35 34.76 -13.84
CA LYS A 13 -4.04 33.46 -13.89
C LYS A 13 -5.32 33.49 -14.73
N ASN A 14 -6.03 34.62 -14.73
CA ASN A 14 -7.32 34.79 -15.40
C ASN A 14 -7.19 35.33 -16.84
N TRP A 15 -5.96 35.47 -17.35
CA TRP A 15 -5.77 35.87 -18.73
C TRP A 15 -6.47 34.87 -19.68
N ASN A 16 -7.31 35.40 -20.56
CA ASN A 16 -8.04 34.61 -21.55
C ASN A 16 -8.86 33.43 -20.95
N ILE A 17 -9.62 33.70 -19.90
CA ILE A 17 -10.45 32.68 -19.24
C ILE A 17 -11.65 32.28 -20.11
N GLU A 18 -12.18 33.21 -20.90
CA GLU A 18 -13.33 33.00 -21.78
C GLU A 18 -13.01 32.01 -22.91
N ASN A 19 -11.93 32.21 -23.67
CA ASN A 19 -11.58 31.26 -24.73
C ASN A 19 -11.22 29.88 -24.15
N ARG A 20 -10.61 29.83 -22.96
CA ARG A 20 -10.35 28.56 -22.25
C ARG A 20 -11.64 27.87 -21.84
N ALA A 21 -12.62 28.61 -21.33
CA ALA A 21 -13.93 28.08 -20.98
C ALA A 21 -14.66 27.58 -22.23
N HIS A 22 -14.72 28.39 -23.30
CA HIS A 22 -15.31 27.98 -24.58
C HIS A 22 -14.66 26.73 -25.15
N LYS A 23 -13.32 26.58 -25.06
CA LYS A 23 -12.60 25.36 -25.49
C LYS A 23 -12.94 24.11 -24.68
N VAL A 24 -13.34 24.26 -23.41
CA VAL A 24 -13.76 23.13 -22.57
C VAL A 24 -15.23 22.81 -22.82
N ILE A 25 -16.08 23.82 -22.94
CA ILE A 25 -17.52 23.69 -23.20
C ILE A 25 -17.79 23.14 -24.61
N SER A 26 -16.98 23.50 -25.61
CA SER A 26 -17.15 23.02 -26.99
C SER A 26 -16.80 21.55 -27.21
N LYS A 27 -16.26 20.85 -26.19
CA LYS A 27 -15.98 19.41 -26.29
C LYS A 27 -17.29 18.64 -26.10
N GLU A 28 -17.59 17.72 -27.01
CA GLU A 28 -18.75 16.84 -26.88
C GLU A 28 -18.75 16.03 -25.57
N LYS A 29 -17.56 15.66 -25.08
CA LYS A 29 -17.37 14.94 -23.81
C LYS A 29 -16.24 15.58 -23.00
N PRO A 30 -16.38 15.65 -21.66
CA PRO A 30 -15.30 16.12 -20.80
C PRO A 30 -14.10 15.18 -20.89
N THR A 31 -12.90 15.71 -20.74
CA THR A 31 -11.68 14.90 -20.65
C THR A 31 -11.74 14.04 -19.40
N VAL A 32 -11.58 12.72 -19.57
CA VAL A 32 -11.50 11.78 -18.44
C VAL A 32 -10.37 12.16 -17.50
N ALA A 33 -10.56 11.88 -16.22
CA ALA A 33 -9.53 12.10 -15.22
C ALA A 33 -8.29 11.24 -15.53
N PRO A 34 -7.07 11.74 -15.26
CA PRO A 34 -5.86 10.95 -15.42
C PRO A 34 -5.90 9.75 -14.48
N THR A 35 -5.59 8.58 -15.03
CA THR A 35 -5.50 7.32 -14.29
C THR A 35 -4.12 7.12 -13.68
N TYR A 36 -4.02 6.30 -12.63
CA TYR A 36 -2.74 5.95 -12.02
C TYR A 36 -1.92 5.02 -12.93
N SER A 37 -0.60 5.02 -12.78
CA SER A 37 0.32 4.32 -13.68
C SER A 37 0.10 2.81 -13.74
N SER A 38 -0.28 2.16 -12.62
CA SER A 38 -0.61 0.73 -12.62
C SER A 38 -1.89 0.45 -13.41
N THR A 39 -2.91 1.29 -13.27
CA THR A 39 -4.17 1.19 -14.02
C THR A 39 -3.95 1.42 -15.50
N GLN A 40 -3.06 2.35 -15.87
CA GLN A 40 -2.67 2.58 -17.27
C GLN A 40 -2.14 1.29 -17.91
N LYS A 41 -1.20 0.61 -17.25
CA LYS A 41 -0.62 -0.65 -17.73
C LYS A 41 -1.67 -1.75 -17.91
N GLN A 42 -2.64 -1.82 -17.00
CA GLN A 42 -3.74 -2.78 -17.11
C GLN A 42 -4.65 -2.47 -18.30
N ILE A 43 -5.00 -1.19 -18.50
CA ILE A 43 -5.78 -0.75 -19.66
C ILE A 43 -5.02 -1.08 -20.94
N ASP A 44 -3.71 -0.86 -21.00
CA ASP A 44 -2.88 -1.16 -22.16
C ASP A 44 -2.83 -2.65 -22.46
N LEU A 45 -2.67 -3.50 -21.43
CA LEU A 45 -2.74 -4.96 -21.57
C LEU A 45 -4.10 -5.42 -22.10
N VAL A 46 -5.20 -4.89 -21.56
CA VAL A 46 -6.55 -5.23 -22.04
C VAL A 46 -6.73 -4.82 -23.50
N ASN A 47 -6.27 -3.61 -23.88
CA ASN A 47 -6.35 -3.17 -25.28
C ASN A 47 -5.48 -4.02 -26.23
N GLN A 48 -4.38 -4.60 -25.75
CA GLN A 48 -3.53 -5.51 -26.54
C GLN A 48 -4.16 -6.90 -26.71
N LEU A 49 -4.81 -7.41 -25.67
CA LEU A 49 -5.42 -8.75 -25.68
C LEU A 49 -6.75 -8.76 -26.43
N ASP A 50 -7.58 -7.75 -26.21
CA ASP A 50 -8.89 -7.62 -26.83
C ASP A 50 -9.14 -6.15 -27.22
N PRO A 51 -8.80 -5.76 -28.47
CA PRO A 51 -8.96 -4.38 -28.93
C PRO A 51 -10.43 -3.97 -29.05
N GLU A 52 -11.37 -4.91 -29.22
CA GLU A 52 -12.81 -4.63 -29.33
C GLU A 52 -13.51 -4.54 -27.97
N TYR A 53 -12.83 -4.90 -26.88
CA TYR A 53 -13.40 -4.93 -25.53
C TYR A 53 -14.14 -3.64 -25.14
N LYS A 54 -13.54 -2.48 -25.45
CA LYS A 54 -14.13 -1.17 -25.13
C LYS A 54 -15.47 -0.98 -25.80
N ASP A 55 -15.57 -1.30 -27.08
CA ASP A 55 -16.79 -1.14 -27.86
C ASP A 55 -17.86 -2.14 -27.43
N ARG A 56 -17.45 -3.38 -27.14
CA ARG A 56 -18.34 -4.41 -26.60
C ARG A 56 -18.90 -4.02 -25.23
N SER A 57 -18.08 -3.41 -24.37
CA SER A 57 -18.50 -2.96 -23.03
C SER A 57 -19.49 -1.78 -23.07
N GLN A 58 -19.43 -0.95 -24.11
CA GLN A 58 -20.33 0.21 -24.27
C GLN A 58 -21.65 -0.19 -24.94
N LYS A 59 -21.67 -1.28 -25.71
CA LYS A 59 -22.86 -1.79 -26.38
C LYS A 59 -23.62 -2.76 -25.48
N LYS A 60 -24.94 -2.72 -25.55
CA LYS A 60 -25.80 -3.68 -24.86
C LYS A 60 -25.70 -5.04 -25.57
N ASP A 61 -25.34 -6.09 -24.83
CA ASP A 61 -25.36 -7.48 -25.32
C ASP A 61 -26.77 -8.06 -25.14
N PRO A 62 -27.50 -8.38 -26.22
CA PRO A 62 -28.88 -8.86 -26.12
C PRO A 62 -28.97 -10.23 -25.44
N GLY A 63 -28.00 -11.12 -25.66
CA GLY A 63 -28.02 -12.45 -25.05
C GLY A 63 -27.81 -12.39 -23.54
N LEU A 64 -26.90 -11.51 -23.09
CA LEU A 64 -26.72 -11.28 -21.66
C LEU A 64 -27.96 -10.64 -21.01
N ASP A 65 -28.61 -9.70 -21.70
CA ASP A 65 -29.84 -9.06 -21.23
C ASP A 65 -30.98 -10.06 -21.04
N ASP A 66 -31.17 -10.96 -22.01
CA ASP A 66 -32.17 -12.02 -21.94
C ASP A 66 -31.88 -13.00 -20.79
N ASN A 67 -30.61 -13.38 -20.59
CA ASN A 67 -30.19 -14.25 -19.49
C ASN A 67 -30.45 -13.59 -18.12
N LEU A 68 -30.11 -12.32 -17.97
CA LEU A 68 -30.36 -11.57 -16.74
C LEU A 68 -31.86 -11.41 -16.47
N ARG A 69 -32.67 -11.27 -17.52
CA ARG A 69 -34.13 -11.22 -17.40
C ARG A 69 -34.73 -12.55 -16.93
N GLN A 70 -34.11 -13.68 -17.25
CA GLN A 70 -34.56 -15.00 -16.79
C GLN A 70 -34.19 -15.26 -15.32
N VAL A 71 -33.07 -14.72 -14.84
CA VAL A 71 -32.65 -14.85 -13.44
C VAL A 71 -33.37 -13.80 -12.58
N PHE A 72 -34.61 -14.11 -12.21
CA PHE A 72 -35.33 -13.35 -11.19
C PHE A 72 -35.63 -14.23 -9.99
N VAL A 73 -35.49 -13.68 -8.78
CA VAL A 73 -35.83 -14.37 -7.54
C VAL A 73 -37.30 -14.08 -7.24
N ARG A 74 -38.18 -15.09 -7.34
CA ARG A 74 -39.55 -15.01 -6.82
C ARG A 74 -39.56 -15.48 -5.38
N THR A 75 -39.66 -14.55 -4.45
CA THR A 75 -39.93 -14.85 -3.04
C THR A 75 -41.44 -15.02 -2.85
N ASN A 76 -41.91 -16.23 -2.53
CA ASN A 76 -43.32 -16.51 -2.24
C ASN A 76 -43.70 -16.23 -0.77
N SER A 77 -42.82 -15.58 0.00
CA SER A 77 -43.05 -15.31 1.43
C SER A 77 -43.67 -13.93 1.61
N THR A 78 -44.88 -13.89 2.18
CA THR A 78 -45.59 -12.66 2.59
C THR A 78 -44.83 -11.90 3.70
N GLU A 79 -43.93 -12.58 4.40
CA GLU A 79 -43.12 -12.00 5.48
C GLU A 79 -41.65 -11.99 5.07
N VAL A 80 -41.08 -10.79 5.00
CA VAL A 80 -39.64 -10.58 4.97
C VAL A 80 -39.16 -10.91 6.38
N GLN A 81 -38.66 -12.13 6.59
CA GLN A 81 -37.90 -12.40 7.81
C GLN A 81 -36.69 -11.47 7.77
N GLU A 82 -36.56 -10.60 8.77
CA GLU A 82 -35.32 -9.88 9.04
C GLU A 82 -34.27 -10.93 9.40
N ILE A 83 -33.63 -11.51 8.39
CA ILE A 83 -32.51 -12.41 8.57
C ILE A 83 -31.39 -11.49 9.08
N ASP A 84 -31.22 -11.42 10.39
CA ASP A 84 -30.05 -10.81 11.00
C ASP A 84 -28.85 -11.70 10.65
N SER A 85 -28.33 -11.50 9.43
CA SER A 85 -27.28 -12.32 8.81
C SER A 85 -25.95 -12.27 9.58
N ARG A 86 -25.90 -11.45 10.64
CA ARG A 86 -24.78 -11.31 11.56
C ARG A 86 -24.68 -12.48 12.56
N SER A 87 -25.75 -13.26 12.73
CA SER A 87 -25.84 -14.28 13.78
C SER A 87 -26.33 -15.64 13.27
N ASN A 88 -25.87 -16.09 12.09
CA ASN A 88 -26.12 -17.48 11.70
C ASN A 88 -25.12 -18.40 12.45
N PRO A 89 -25.57 -19.24 13.40
CA PRO A 89 -24.66 -20.13 14.15
C PRO A 89 -23.98 -21.17 13.25
N ASN A 90 -24.58 -21.51 12.10
CA ASN A 90 -24.02 -22.43 11.11
C ASN A 90 -22.98 -21.76 10.19
N ARG A 91 -22.83 -20.42 10.25
CA ARG A 91 -21.86 -19.65 9.47
C ARG A 91 -21.27 -18.50 10.31
N PRO A 92 -20.46 -18.81 11.34
CA PRO A 92 -19.87 -17.78 12.18
C PRO A 92 -18.94 -16.86 11.37
N LEU A 93 -18.90 -15.58 11.72
CA LEU A 93 -17.92 -14.63 11.19
C LEU A 93 -16.49 -15.11 11.49
N PRO A 94 -15.53 -14.89 10.56
CA PRO A 94 -14.13 -15.17 10.84
C PRO A 94 -13.67 -14.45 12.11
N LYS A 95 -13.26 -15.22 13.12
CA LYS A 95 -12.78 -14.68 14.41
C LYS A 95 -11.32 -14.21 14.30
N GLU A 96 -10.57 -14.82 13.39
CA GLU A 96 -9.18 -14.47 13.13
C GLU A 96 -9.12 -13.17 12.32
N LYS A 97 -8.54 -12.14 12.92
CA LYS A 97 -8.22 -10.85 12.27
C LYS A 97 -6.71 -10.73 11.99
N THR A 98 -6.00 -11.84 12.01
CA THR A 98 -4.57 -11.87 11.73
C THR A 98 -4.35 -11.48 10.27
N LEU A 99 -3.43 -10.55 10.05
CA LEU A 99 -2.93 -10.28 8.71
C LEU A 99 -2.15 -11.53 8.30
N GLN A 100 -2.40 -12.03 7.09
CA GLN A 100 -1.54 -13.06 6.52
C GLN A 100 -0.11 -12.52 6.49
N GLU A 101 0.84 -13.34 6.94
CA GLU A 101 2.25 -12.98 6.86
C GLU A 101 2.61 -12.68 5.40
N GLY A 102 3.34 -11.58 5.19
CA GLY A 102 3.84 -11.25 3.88
C GLY A 102 4.76 -12.35 3.37
N PHE A 103 4.71 -12.63 2.07
CA PHE A 103 5.65 -13.55 1.45
C PHE A 103 7.09 -13.06 1.63
N GLU A 104 8.05 -13.98 1.81
CA GLU A 104 9.47 -13.68 2.03
C GLU A 104 10.04 -12.69 0.99
N PHE A 105 9.60 -12.80 -0.27
CA PHE A 105 10.04 -11.96 -1.39
C PHE A 105 8.98 -10.98 -1.90
N GLY A 106 7.89 -10.78 -1.16
CA GLY A 106 6.82 -9.86 -1.52
C GLY A 106 5.91 -10.31 -2.66
N PHE A 107 6.09 -11.53 -3.18
CA PHE A 107 5.19 -12.17 -4.15
C PHE A 107 4.92 -13.62 -3.77
N TYR A 108 3.81 -14.16 -4.26
CA TYR A 108 3.44 -15.55 -4.04
C TYR A 108 4.37 -16.48 -4.82
N GLU A 109 5.07 -17.36 -4.12
CA GLU A 109 5.89 -18.42 -4.71
C GLU A 109 5.07 -19.72 -4.76
N SER A 110 5.13 -20.43 -5.89
CA SER A 110 4.38 -21.68 -6.04
C SER A 110 5.01 -22.79 -5.20
N THR A 111 4.17 -23.55 -4.49
CA THR A 111 4.62 -24.72 -3.72
C THR A 111 5.19 -25.83 -4.59
N VAL A 112 4.73 -25.95 -5.85
CA VAL A 112 5.18 -26.99 -6.78
C VAL A 112 5.93 -26.35 -7.93
N VAL A 113 7.25 -26.53 -7.93
CA VAL A 113 8.13 -26.04 -9.00
C VAL A 113 8.27 -27.11 -10.07
N LYS A 114 8.11 -26.72 -11.35
CA LYS A 114 8.29 -27.64 -12.48
C LYS A 114 9.77 -27.87 -12.75
N ASP A 115 10.10 -29.08 -13.19
CA ASP A 115 11.43 -29.45 -13.67
C ASP A 115 11.99 -28.45 -14.70
N GLY A 116 13.28 -28.13 -14.60
CA GLY A 116 13.95 -27.17 -15.47
C GLY A 116 13.59 -25.70 -15.20
N LYS A 117 12.82 -25.43 -14.14
CA LYS A 117 12.60 -24.09 -13.59
C LYS A 117 12.99 -24.09 -12.13
N VAL A 118 13.35 -22.90 -11.64
CA VAL A 118 13.67 -22.70 -10.23
C VAL A 118 12.87 -21.55 -9.67
N SER A 119 12.46 -21.72 -8.42
CA SER A 119 11.86 -20.66 -7.63
C SER A 119 12.93 -19.65 -7.19
N LEU A 120 12.52 -18.44 -6.77
CA LEU A 120 13.50 -17.44 -6.33
C LEU A 120 14.21 -17.90 -5.05
N ARG A 121 13.47 -18.54 -4.14
CA ARG A 121 14.02 -19.15 -2.92
C ARG A 121 15.10 -20.18 -3.24
N GLN A 122 14.80 -21.12 -4.13
CA GLN A 122 15.74 -22.14 -4.57
C GLN A 122 16.98 -21.52 -5.24
N ALA A 123 16.77 -20.49 -6.07
CA ALA A 123 17.87 -19.77 -6.71
C ALA A 123 18.83 -19.15 -5.71
N MET A 124 18.32 -18.44 -4.71
CA MET A 124 19.16 -17.85 -3.67
C MET A 124 19.84 -18.92 -2.80
N GLU A 125 19.17 -20.03 -2.55
CA GLU A 125 19.74 -21.13 -1.77
C GLU A 125 20.96 -21.75 -2.44
N PHE A 126 20.87 -22.14 -3.72
CA PHE A 126 22.02 -22.74 -4.40
C PHE A 126 23.15 -21.74 -4.64
N ILE A 127 22.84 -20.45 -4.90
CA ILE A 127 23.86 -19.40 -5.02
C ILE A 127 24.62 -19.25 -3.69
N ASN A 128 23.90 -19.28 -2.56
CA ASN A 128 24.52 -19.24 -1.24
C ASN A 128 25.38 -20.47 -0.97
N ASN A 129 24.88 -21.65 -1.34
CA ASN A 129 25.59 -22.92 -1.14
C ASN A 129 26.87 -23.02 -1.97
N HIS A 130 26.84 -22.62 -3.25
CA HIS A 130 28.03 -22.52 -4.09
C HIS A 130 29.04 -21.51 -3.55
N LYS A 131 28.58 -20.37 -3.02
CA LYS A 131 29.47 -19.40 -2.38
C LYS A 131 30.17 -19.99 -1.14
N LYS A 132 29.45 -20.75 -0.31
CA LYS A 132 30.01 -21.38 0.89
C LYS A 132 31.01 -22.50 0.55
N ASN A 133 30.63 -23.38 -0.39
CA ASN A 133 31.41 -24.55 -0.77
C ASN A 133 31.36 -24.76 -2.30
N PRO A 134 32.24 -24.08 -3.06
CA PRO A 134 32.21 -24.14 -4.52
C PRO A 134 32.60 -25.52 -5.07
N GLU A 135 33.44 -26.27 -4.37
CA GLU A 135 33.86 -27.62 -4.76
C GLU A 135 32.71 -28.64 -4.73
N LYS A 136 31.80 -28.49 -3.75
CA LYS A 136 30.65 -29.39 -3.58
C LYS A 136 29.49 -29.02 -4.50
N TYR A 137 29.19 -27.73 -4.59
CA TYR A 137 28.02 -27.23 -5.32
C TYR A 137 28.43 -26.65 -6.67
N THR A 138 29.08 -27.45 -7.51
CA THR A 138 29.49 -27.03 -8.86
C THR A 138 28.28 -26.75 -9.76
N ALA A 139 28.48 -25.97 -10.83
CA ALA A 139 27.44 -25.65 -11.80
C ALA A 139 26.77 -26.91 -12.39
N GLU A 140 27.54 -27.97 -12.61
CA GLU A 140 27.04 -29.26 -13.10
C GLU A 140 26.20 -30.01 -12.07
N ALA A 141 26.59 -29.97 -10.80
CA ALA A 141 25.83 -30.61 -9.72
C ALA A 141 24.45 -29.97 -9.56
N ILE A 142 24.42 -28.64 -9.52
CA ILE A 142 23.17 -27.86 -9.42
C ILE A 142 22.30 -28.06 -10.67
N ALA A 143 22.90 -28.07 -11.86
CA ALA A 143 22.17 -28.32 -13.09
C ALA A 143 21.49 -29.70 -13.10
N LYS A 144 22.16 -30.74 -12.61
CA LYS A 144 21.60 -32.10 -12.49
C LYS A 144 20.46 -32.16 -11.47
N GLU A 145 20.62 -31.52 -10.32
CA GLU A 145 19.62 -31.52 -9.24
C GLU A 145 18.30 -30.86 -9.67
N PHE A 146 18.37 -29.68 -10.28
CA PHE A 146 17.19 -28.91 -10.70
C PHE A 146 16.80 -29.12 -12.17
N LYS A 147 17.48 -30.01 -12.90
CA LYS A 147 17.32 -30.27 -14.34
C LYS A 147 17.45 -29.00 -15.19
N LEU A 148 18.37 -28.11 -14.81
CA LEU A 148 18.64 -26.85 -15.51
C LEU A 148 19.70 -27.04 -16.61
N ASP A 149 19.75 -26.09 -17.54
CA ASP A 149 20.83 -26.03 -18.52
C ASP A 149 22.16 -25.63 -17.85
N SER A 150 23.21 -26.39 -18.14
CA SER A 150 24.53 -26.21 -17.52
C SER A 150 25.18 -24.87 -17.88
N LYS A 151 24.92 -24.34 -19.07
CA LYS A 151 25.45 -23.02 -19.47
C LYS A 151 24.75 -21.91 -18.70
N LEU A 152 23.42 -22.03 -18.56
CA LEU A 152 22.61 -21.09 -17.80
C LEU A 152 22.99 -21.09 -16.31
N THR A 153 23.19 -22.26 -15.69
CA THR A 153 23.61 -22.33 -14.28
C THR A 153 25.00 -21.74 -14.07
N ALA A 154 25.94 -21.98 -14.98
CA ALA A 154 27.27 -21.37 -14.92
C ALA A 154 27.20 -19.84 -14.96
N ASN A 155 26.43 -19.28 -15.90
CA ASN A 155 26.22 -17.83 -15.99
C ASN A 155 25.57 -17.27 -14.71
N ILE A 156 24.60 -17.99 -14.13
CA ILE A 156 23.96 -17.55 -12.88
C ILE A 156 25.00 -17.44 -11.75
N LEU A 157 25.85 -18.46 -11.58
CA LEU A 157 26.86 -18.49 -10.52
C LEU A 157 27.99 -17.46 -10.74
N GLU A 158 28.28 -17.11 -11.99
CA GLU A 158 29.28 -16.09 -12.33
C GLU A 158 28.79 -14.67 -12.05
N PHE A 159 27.58 -14.33 -12.54
CA PHE A 159 27.05 -12.97 -12.50
C PHE A 159 26.28 -12.63 -11.22
N TYR A 160 25.72 -13.61 -10.51
CA TYR A 160 24.91 -13.38 -9.31
C TYR A 160 25.63 -13.85 -8.05
N LYS A 161 25.79 -12.95 -7.08
CA LYS A 161 26.42 -13.22 -5.77
C LYS A 161 25.60 -12.60 -4.66
N ILE A 162 25.48 -13.32 -3.55
CA ILE A 162 24.79 -12.85 -2.35
C ILE A 162 25.78 -12.02 -1.51
N PHE A 163 25.33 -10.83 -1.09
CA PHE A 163 26.09 -9.96 -0.21
C PHE A 163 26.18 -10.56 1.20
N GLU A 164 27.39 -10.53 1.76
CA GLU A 164 27.58 -10.83 3.18
C GLU A 164 27.48 -9.53 3.97
N VAL A 165 26.61 -9.54 4.96
CA VAL A 165 26.59 -8.48 5.97
C VAL A 165 27.75 -8.76 6.92
N ARG A 166 28.82 -7.98 6.81
CA ARG A 166 29.86 -7.94 7.85
C ARG A 166 29.43 -6.93 8.89
N GLU A 167 29.19 -7.40 10.10
CA GLU A 167 29.09 -6.52 11.25
C GLU A 167 30.47 -5.93 11.49
N THR A 168 30.68 -4.70 11.03
CA THR A 168 31.85 -3.95 11.47
C THR A 168 31.63 -3.64 12.93
N GLU A 169 32.57 -4.04 13.80
CA GLU A 169 32.61 -3.51 15.16
C GLU A 169 32.58 -1.99 15.04
N LYS A 170 31.48 -1.38 15.48
CA LYS A 170 31.40 0.07 15.59
C LYS A 170 32.36 0.42 16.69
N HIS A 171 33.62 0.70 16.34
CA HIS A 171 34.49 1.50 17.17
C HIS A 171 33.76 2.84 17.30
N HIS A 172 32.95 2.96 18.35
CA HIS A 172 32.43 4.22 18.82
C HIS A 172 33.64 5.02 19.34
N ASN A 173 34.46 5.54 18.43
CA ASN A 173 35.20 6.75 18.71
C ASN A 173 34.12 7.78 18.99
N LYS A 174 33.95 8.10 20.27
CA LYS A 174 32.94 9.05 20.78
C LYS A 174 33.16 10.47 20.23
N ASP A 175 34.23 10.67 19.46
CA ASP A 175 34.64 11.93 18.90
C ASP A 175 34.53 11.85 17.37
N VAL A 176 33.92 12.87 16.79
CA VAL A 176 33.66 13.07 15.35
C VAL A 176 32.41 12.36 14.80
N ILE A 177 31.28 12.44 15.51
CA ILE A 177 30.02 12.74 14.79
C ILE A 177 30.14 14.20 14.39
N ALA A 178 30.70 14.45 13.21
CA ALA A 178 30.52 15.71 12.52
C ALA A 178 29.01 15.89 12.34
N ARG A 179 28.39 16.63 13.26
CA ARG A 179 27.03 17.12 13.12
C ARG A 179 27.05 18.09 11.94
N VAL A 180 26.82 17.57 10.74
CA VAL A 180 26.40 18.40 9.62
C VAL A 180 25.12 19.07 10.10
N SER A 181 25.20 20.37 10.40
CA SER A 181 24.04 21.17 10.74
C SER A 181 23.18 21.28 9.50
N VAL A 182 22.19 20.40 9.39
CA VAL A 182 21.09 20.61 8.45
C VAL A 182 20.39 21.88 8.93
N SER A 183 20.70 22.99 8.25
CA SER A 183 20.06 24.27 8.44
C SER A 183 18.55 24.11 8.25
N GLN A 184 17.79 24.06 9.34
CA GLN A 184 16.32 24.17 9.32
C GLN A 184 15.87 25.61 9.04
N ARG A 185 16.51 26.30 8.08
CA ARG A 185 16.01 27.56 7.54
C ARG A 185 15.23 27.28 6.26
N SER A 186 14.01 26.78 6.43
CA SER A 186 12.80 27.19 5.70
C SER A 186 11.72 26.13 5.86
N GLY A 187 10.80 26.38 6.79
CA GLY A 187 9.65 25.51 7.03
C GLY A 187 8.94 25.93 8.30
N ILE A 188 8.01 26.86 8.15
CA ILE A 188 7.16 27.43 9.20
C ILE A 188 6.55 26.29 10.04
N THR A 189 7.01 26.12 11.28
CA THR A 189 6.35 25.27 12.26
C THR A 189 5.27 26.08 12.97
N VAL A 190 4.01 25.73 12.72
CA VAL A 190 2.86 26.22 13.50
C VAL A 190 2.96 25.59 14.89
N LYS A 191 3.40 26.37 15.88
CA LYS A 191 3.32 26.00 17.30
C LYS A 191 1.83 25.81 17.64
N HIS A 192 1.40 24.58 17.84
CA HIS A 192 0.13 24.31 18.50
C HIS A 192 0.31 24.65 19.99
N PRO A 193 -0.58 25.44 20.61
CA PRO A 193 -0.49 25.65 22.05
C PRO A 193 -0.71 24.30 22.74
N ILE A 194 0.32 23.85 23.45
CA ILE A 194 0.23 22.71 24.36
C ILE A 194 -0.85 23.07 25.38
N LYS A 195 -1.98 22.36 25.38
CA LYS A 195 -3.00 22.54 26.42
C LYS A 195 -2.32 22.26 27.76
N PRO A 196 -2.45 23.13 28.79
CA PRO A 196 -1.90 22.82 30.09
C PRO A 196 -2.55 21.53 30.61
N LYS A 197 -1.73 20.61 31.13
CA LYS A 197 -2.23 19.42 31.83
C LYS A 197 -3.12 19.90 32.99
N ARG A 198 -4.35 19.41 33.04
CA ARG A 198 -5.26 19.64 34.16
C ARG A 198 -4.58 19.13 35.44
N VAL A 199 -4.18 20.04 36.31
CA VAL A 199 -3.70 19.69 37.66
C VAL A 199 -4.94 19.32 38.46
N GLU A 200 -5.09 18.05 38.82
CA GLU A 200 -6.12 17.64 39.77
C GLU A 200 -5.71 18.14 41.16
N PRO A 201 -6.59 18.86 41.88
CA PRO A 201 -6.28 19.31 43.22
C PRO A 201 -6.16 18.10 44.16
N LYS A 202 -5.07 18.06 44.95
CA LYS A 202 -4.89 17.04 45.99
C LYS A 202 -6.05 17.13 46.99
N LEU A 203 -6.69 16.00 47.27
CA LEU A 203 -7.90 15.89 48.11
C LEU A 203 -7.74 16.42 49.55
N ASP A 204 -6.51 16.71 49.99
CA ASP A 204 -6.21 17.05 51.38
C ASP A 204 -6.42 18.55 51.71
N GLU A 205 -6.44 19.43 50.70
CA GLU A 205 -6.64 20.88 50.92
C GLU A 205 -8.13 21.28 51.02
N VAL A 206 -9.02 20.55 50.34
CA VAL A 206 -10.47 20.82 50.33
C VAL A 206 -11.12 20.54 51.70
N LYS A 207 -10.57 19.58 52.47
CA LYS A 207 -11.09 19.25 53.81
C LYS A 207 -10.76 20.32 54.85
N LYS A 208 -9.59 20.97 54.77
CA LYS A 208 -9.22 22.08 55.66
C LYS A 208 -10.10 23.32 55.48
N THR A 209 -10.46 23.64 54.23
CA THR A 209 -11.35 24.78 53.94
C THR A 209 -12.80 24.57 54.38
N ARG A 210 -13.26 23.32 54.51
CA ARG A 210 -14.63 23.01 54.94
C ARG A 210 -14.80 23.02 56.45
N VAL A 211 -13.75 22.67 57.20
CA VAL A 211 -13.76 22.73 58.67
C VAL A 211 -13.69 24.17 59.19
N LEU A 212 -12.91 25.04 58.54
CA LEU A 212 -12.79 26.44 58.95
C LEU A 212 -14.09 27.25 58.74
N ARG A 213 -14.89 26.94 57.71
CA ARG A 213 -16.19 27.60 57.49
C ARG A 213 -17.29 27.16 58.45
N GLN A 214 -17.14 26.02 59.14
CA GLN A 214 -18.15 25.56 60.11
C GLN A 214 -17.94 26.13 61.52
N ILE A 215 -16.85 26.86 61.75
CA ILE A 215 -16.51 27.49 63.04
C ILE A 215 -16.93 28.96 63.06
N GLU A 216 -17.17 29.60 61.91
CA GLU A 216 -17.59 31.01 61.83
C GLU A 216 -19.12 31.23 61.87
N ASP A 217 -19.92 30.16 61.79
CA ASP A 217 -21.40 30.24 61.80
C ASP A 217 -22.06 29.72 63.11
N LYS A 218 -21.43 29.98 64.27
CA LYS A 218 -22.05 29.76 65.60
C LYS A 218 -21.89 30.94 66.53
#